data_AF-A0A957ZIZ5-F1
#
_entry.id   AF-A0A957ZIZ5-F1
#
_cell.length_a   1.000
_cell.length_b   1.000
_cell.length_c   1.000
_cell.angle_alpha   90.00
_cell.angle_beta   90.00
_cell.angle_gamma   90.00
#
_symmetry.space_group_name_H-M   'P 1'
#
loop_
_entity.id
_entity.type
_entity.pdbx_description
1 polymer ?
#
loop_
_entity_poly.entity_id
_entity_poly.type
_entity_poly.pdbx_seq_one_letter_code
_entity_poly.pdbx_strand_id
1 'polypeptide(L)'
;DEMIDELVGVESELEELNSTLLLIATSLEEINTLLAQGLALTEESIAQLESAAQQAQAGALALQAQQQDMLAILQADQQHRAEQIAQIQPNQVPDDRVSAVLAGFQYVDLVSTATGDGTLTRDELLAIAQLGANAQAGAQAFVGLPMAGGATVDLTQLSSKFGEITGQLAHGQVPQATANAQGLEAMLGQRPDVAAGAGNLPGGIDLPDPGSVSGGANLPSGGNLPTGGNLPGGGNLPGRRP
;
A
#
# COMPACT_ATOMS: atom_id res chain seq x y z
N ASP A 1 -6.09 -13.91 -9.63
CA ASP A 1 -6.07 -15.01 -8.66
C ASP A 1 -4.67 -15.37 -8.16
N GLU A 2 -3.62 -15.28 -8.98
CA GLU A 2 -2.24 -15.62 -8.56
C GLU A 2 -1.69 -14.83 -7.35
N MET A 3 -2.04 -13.55 -7.15
CA MET A 3 -1.65 -12.83 -5.92
C MET A 3 -2.46 -13.17 -4.68
N ILE A 4 -3.69 -13.66 -4.86
CA ILE A 4 -4.46 -14.19 -3.71
C ILE A 4 -3.75 -15.48 -3.26
N ASP A 5 -3.25 -16.27 -4.21
CA ASP A 5 -2.45 -17.46 -3.92
C ASP A 5 -1.12 -17.09 -3.21
N GLU A 6 -0.46 -15.99 -3.61
CA GLU A 6 0.75 -15.47 -2.93
C GLU A 6 0.46 -15.02 -1.49
N LEU A 7 -0.63 -14.29 -1.25
CA LEU A 7 -1.02 -13.84 0.10
C LEU A 7 -1.43 -15.01 1.01
N VAL A 8 -2.14 -16.01 0.45
CA VAL A 8 -2.47 -17.25 1.15
C VAL A 8 -1.19 -18.05 1.48
N GLY A 9 -0.20 -18.02 0.60
CA GLY A 9 1.13 -18.58 0.85
C GLY A 9 1.82 -17.93 2.05
N VAL A 10 1.88 -16.60 2.08
CA VAL A 10 2.48 -15.84 3.20
C VAL A 10 1.72 -16.09 4.51
N GLU A 11 0.40 -16.11 4.49
CA GLU A 11 -0.42 -16.39 5.68
C GLU A 11 -0.16 -17.80 6.22
N SER A 12 -0.12 -18.81 5.35
CA SER A 12 0.20 -20.20 5.71
C SER A 12 1.60 -20.31 6.32
N GLU A 13 2.59 -19.63 5.76
CA GLU A 13 3.94 -19.63 6.29
C GLU A 13 4.03 -18.91 7.64
N LEU A 14 3.33 -17.79 7.82
CA LEU A 14 3.31 -17.10 9.11
C LEU A 14 2.67 -17.96 10.22
N GLU A 15 1.65 -18.73 9.89
CA GLU A 15 1.02 -19.68 10.82
C GLU A 15 1.99 -20.79 11.22
N GLU A 16 2.71 -21.37 10.25
CA GLU A 16 3.71 -22.41 10.50
C GLU A 16 4.91 -21.87 11.30
N LEU A 17 5.31 -20.63 11.06
CA LEU A 17 6.39 -19.96 11.79
C LEU A 17 6.00 -19.75 13.25
N ASN A 18 4.78 -19.29 13.49
CA ASN A 18 4.23 -19.12 14.83
C ASN A 18 4.22 -20.47 15.58
N SER A 19 3.74 -21.53 14.93
CA SER A 19 3.74 -22.89 15.49
C SER A 19 5.16 -23.35 15.88
N THR A 20 6.14 -23.14 15.01
CA THR A 20 7.54 -23.51 15.25
C THR A 20 8.14 -22.73 16.43
N LEU A 21 7.88 -21.42 16.52
CA LEU A 21 8.34 -20.59 17.63
C LEU A 21 7.73 -21.01 18.97
N LEU A 22 6.44 -21.36 18.99
CA LEU A 22 5.77 -21.88 20.18
C LEU A 22 6.42 -23.18 20.65
N LEU A 23 6.74 -24.10 19.73
CA LEU A 23 7.38 -25.37 20.06
C LEU A 23 8.78 -25.17 20.67
N ILE A 24 9.57 -24.25 20.12
CA ILE A 24 10.88 -23.87 20.67
C ILE A 24 10.71 -23.25 22.07
N ALA A 25 9.75 -22.33 22.23
CA ALA A 25 9.51 -21.66 23.51
C ALA A 25 9.13 -22.66 24.61
N THR A 26 8.23 -23.61 24.31
CA THR A 26 7.87 -24.68 25.24
C THR A 26 9.08 -25.55 25.60
N SER A 27 9.89 -25.94 24.61
CA SER A 27 11.09 -26.75 24.85
C SER A 27 12.10 -26.03 25.76
N LEU A 28 12.29 -24.72 25.57
CA LEU A 28 13.19 -23.90 26.40
C LEU A 28 12.66 -23.73 27.82
N GLU A 29 11.34 -23.63 28.01
CA GLU A 29 10.72 -23.54 29.33
C GLU A 29 10.83 -24.86 30.11
N GLU A 30 10.66 -26.00 29.44
CA GLU A 30 10.89 -27.33 30.03
C GLU A 30 12.34 -27.50 30.47
N ILE A 31 13.30 -27.12 29.63
CA ILE A 31 14.73 -27.13 29.97
C ILE A 31 14.99 -26.27 31.21
N ASN A 32 14.48 -25.03 31.22
CA ASN A 32 14.70 -24.10 32.34
C ASN A 32 14.08 -24.62 33.63
N THR A 33 12.90 -25.22 33.55
CA THR A 33 12.21 -25.84 34.70
C THR A 33 13.00 -27.02 35.26
N LEU A 34 13.50 -27.92 34.40
CA LEU A 34 14.32 -29.06 34.81
C LEU A 34 15.64 -28.63 35.45
N LEU A 35 16.29 -27.60 34.88
CA LEU A 35 17.52 -27.03 35.44
C LEU A 35 17.28 -26.34 36.78
N ALA A 36 16.19 -25.58 36.92
CA ALA A 36 15.85 -24.87 38.15
C ALA A 36 15.47 -25.80 39.31
N GLN A 37 14.90 -26.98 39.01
CA GLN A 37 14.61 -28.00 40.02
C GLN A 37 15.88 -28.59 40.65
N GLY A 38 17.06 -28.43 40.03
CA GLY A 38 18.35 -28.75 40.64
C GLY A 38 18.49 -30.20 41.12
N LEU A 39 17.65 -31.11 40.61
CA LEU A 39 17.66 -32.52 40.95
C LEU A 39 19.03 -33.09 40.60
N ALA A 40 19.59 -33.92 41.47
CA ALA A 40 20.73 -34.76 41.11
C ALA A 40 20.35 -35.47 39.81
N LEU A 41 20.98 -35.08 38.69
CA LEU A 41 20.62 -35.47 37.33
C LEU A 41 20.38 -36.99 37.29
N THR A 42 19.11 -37.37 37.32
CA THR A 42 18.72 -38.77 37.12
C THR A 42 18.85 -39.06 35.63
N GLU A 43 19.08 -40.32 35.25
CA GLU A 43 19.07 -40.70 33.83
C GLU A 43 17.76 -40.28 33.13
N GLU A 44 16.64 -40.28 33.86
CA GLU A 44 15.35 -39.80 33.35
C GLU A 44 15.36 -38.29 33.07
N SER A 45 15.90 -37.47 33.98
CA SER A 45 16.01 -36.01 33.79
C SER A 45 16.99 -35.66 32.65
N ILE A 46 18.07 -36.43 32.48
CA ILE A 46 19.01 -36.29 31.36
C ILE A 46 18.30 -36.62 30.05
N ALA A 47 17.55 -37.72 29.99
CA ALA A 47 16.81 -38.10 28.79
C ALA A 47 15.75 -37.05 28.39
N GLN A 48 15.07 -36.45 29.38
CA GLN A 48 14.12 -35.36 29.14
C GLN A 48 14.82 -34.09 28.62
N LEU A 49 15.96 -33.72 29.21
CA LEU A 49 16.79 -32.60 28.72
C LEU A 49 17.29 -32.83 27.30
N GLU A 50 17.77 -34.04 26.99
CA GLU A 50 18.22 -34.41 25.63
C GLU A 50 17.08 -34.33 24.63
N SER A 51 15.88 -34.81 25.00
CA SER A 51 14.70 -34.75 24.12
C SER A 51 14.27 -33.30 23.85
N ALA A 52 14.18 -32.47 24.89
CA ALA A 52 13.82 -31.06 24.74
C ALA A 52 14.88 -30.28 23.93
N ALA A 53 16.17 -30.57 24.13
CA ALA A 53 17.24 -29.97 23.35
C ALA A 53 17.19 -30.38 21.87
N GLN A 54 16.91 -31.65 21.57
CA GLN A 54 16.74 -32.12 20.19
C GLN A 54 15.52 -31.47 19.51
N GLN A 55 14.41 -31.30 20.22
CA GLN A 55 13.22 -30.62 19.69
C GLN A 55 13.49 -29.14 19.42
N ALA A 56 14.15 -28.43 20.33
CA ALA A 56 14.54 -27.04 20.12
C ALA A 56 15.50 -26.90 18.92
N GLN A 57 16.45 -27.84 18.75
CA GLN A 57 17.35 -27.84 17.61
C GLN A 57 16.62 -28.10 16.29
N ALA A 58 15.68 -29.05 16.27
CA ALA A 58 14.86 -29.32 15.09
C ALA A 58 13.99 -28.10 14.72
N GLY A 59 13.38 -27.43 15.71
CA GLY A 59 12.63 -26.20 15.49
C GLY A 59 13.50 -25.06 14.93
N ALA A 60 14.73 -24.90 15.42
CA ALA A 60 15.64 -23.89 14.91
C ALA A 60 16.03 -24.13 13.44
N LEU A 61 16.22 -25.40 13.05
CA LEU A 61 16.49 -25.77 11.65
C LEU A 61 15.27 -25.54 10.76
N ALA A 62 14.06 -25.86 11.25
CA ALA A 62 12.82 -25.59 10.55
C ALA A 62 12.62 -24.08 10.32
N LEU A 63 12.85 -23.26 11.35
CA LEU A 63 12.79 -21.80 11.24
C LEU A 63 13.80 -21.27 10.19
N GLN A 64 15.00 -21.85 10.13
CA GLN A 64 15.99 -21.46 9.12
C GLN A 64 15.56 -21.81 7.70
N ALA A 65 14.96 -22.98 7.49
CA ALA A 65 14.41 -23.36 6.19
C ALA A 65 13.26 -22.44 5.78
N GLN A 66 12.34 -22.19 6.72
CA GLN A 66 11.17 -21.35 6.49
C GLN A 66 11.52 -19.88 6.19
N GLN A 67 12.60 -19.36 6.77
CA GLN A 67 13.11 -18.03 6.38
C GLN A 67 13.52 -17.97 4.91
N GLN A 68 14.08 -19.05 4.35
CA GLN A 68 14.46 -19.08 2.94
C GLN A 68 13.24 -19.10 2.03
N ASP A 69 12.20 -19.84 2.41
CA ASP A 69 10.96 -19.94 1.66
C ASP A 69 10.21 -18.59 1.66
N MET A 70 10.08 -17.96 2.83
CA MET A 70 9.50 -16.62 2.95
C MET A 70 10.26 -15.59 2.11
N LEU A 71 11.60 -15.64 2.08
CA LEU A 71 12.40 -14.75 1.23
C LEU A 71 12.12 -14.98 -0.26
N ALA A 72 11.91 -16.22 -0.68
CA ALA A 72 11.58 -16.54 -2.07
C ALA A 72 10.19 -16.00 -2.44
N ILE A 73 9.19 -16.13 -1.57
CA ILE A 73 7.84 -15.60 -1.80
C ILE A 73 7.85 -14.08 -1.81
N LEU A 74 8.53 -13.43 -0.86
CA LEU A 74 8.64 -11.97 -0.85
C LEU A 74 9.33 -11.44 -2.11
N GLN A 75 10.33 -12.14 -2.64
CA GLN A 75 10.97 -11.76 -3.90
C GLN A 75 10.03 -11.94 -5.08
N ALA A 76 9.25 -13.02 -5.13
CA ALA A 76 8.26 -13.27 -6.17
C ALA A 76 7.14 -12.23 -6.15
N ASP A 77 6.56 -11.93 -4.97
CA ASP A 77 5.53 -10.91 -4.78
C ASP A 77 6.04 -9.52 -5.20
N GLN A 78 7.25 -9.13 -4.81
CA GLN A 78 7.85 -7.86 -5.25
C GLN A 78 8.01 -7.78 -6.77
N GLN A 79 8.47 -8.87 -7.40
CA GLN A 79 8.62 -8.94 -8.85
C GLN A 79 7.25 -8.84 -9.55
N HIS A 80 6.25 -9.56 -9.05
CA HIS A 80 4.89 -9.54 -9.56
C HIS A 80 4.30 -8.12 -9.49
N ARG A 81 4.44 -7.44 -8.34
CA ARG A 81 4.01 -6.05 -8.16
C ARG A 81 4.67 -5.12 -9.17
N ALA A 82 5.98 -5.25 -9.34
CA ALA A 82 6.72 -4.44 -10.31
C ALA A 82 6.20 -4.66 -11.75
N GLU A 83 5.92 -5.91 -12.12
CA GLU A 83 5.38 -6.26 -13.44
C GLU A 83 3.96 -5.72 -13.65
N GLN A 84 3.09 -5.80 -12.63
CA GLN A 84 1.74 -5.23 -12.72
C GLN A 84 1.76 -3.73 -12.90
N ILE A 85 2.59 -3.05 -12.12
CA ILE A 85 2.75 -1.59 -12.19
C ILE A 85 3.32 -1.18 -13.54
N ALA A 86 4.29 -1.93 -14.07
CA ALA A 86 4.88 -1.66 -15.38
C ALA A 86 3.85 -1.77 -16.54
N GLN A 87 2.76 -2.51 -16.35
CA GLN A 87 1.68 -2.65 -17.34
C GLN A 87 0.61 -1.56 -17.24
N ILE A 88 0.61 -0.75 -16.18
CA ILE A 88 -0.34 0.34 -16.01
C ILE A 88 -0.08 1.40 -17.08
N GLN A 89 -1.10 1.62 -17.92
CA GLN A 89 -1.07 2.68 -18.91
C GLN A 89 -1.71 3.96 -18.35
N PRO A 90 -1.26 5.14 -18.81
CA PRO A 90 -1.91 6.40 -18.48
C PRO A 90 -3.37 6.35 -18.92
N ASN A 91 -4.29 6.65 -18.01
CA ASN A 91 -5.72 6.75 -18.31
C ASN A 91 -6.19 8.22 -18.39
N GLN A 92 -5.36 9.15 -17.92
CA GLN A 92 -5.57 10.59 -18.01
C GLN A 92 -4.25 11.26 -18.34
N VAL A 93 -4.15 11.86 -19.53
CA VAL A 93 -2.98 12.66 -19.92
C VAL A 93 -3.37 14.12 -19.78
N PRO A 94 -2.63 14.92 -19.00
CA PRO A 94 -2.89 16.35 -18.88
C PRO A 94 -2.94 17.07 -20.24
N ASP A 95 -3.95 17.93 -20.42
CA ASP A 95 -4.17 18.68 -21.67
C ASP A 95 -3.22 19.88 -21.85
N ASP A 96 -2.62 20.32 -20.74
CA ASP A 96 -1.71 21.46 -20.72
C ASP A 96 -0.59 21.28 -19.69
N ARG A 97 0.39 22.17 -19.77
CA ARG A 97 1.59 22.15 -18.93
C ARG A 97 1.34 22.39 -17.45
N VAL A 98 0.43 23.31 -17.13
CA VAL A 98 0.10 23.63 -15.74
C VAL A 98 -0.55 22.40 -15.11
N SER A 99 -1.47 21.77 -15.85
CA SER A 99 -2.09 20.50 -15.46
C SER A 99 -1.07 19.36 -15.33
N ALA A 100 -0.04 19.31 -16.18
CA ALA A 100 1.05 18.32 -16.07
C ALA A 100 1.92 18.51 -14.82
N VAL A 101 2.24 19.76 -14.48
CA VAL A 101 2.97 20.08 -13.24
C VAL A 101 2.09 19.78 -12.03
N LEU A 102 0.79 20.10 -12.09
CA LEU A 102 -0.17 19.79 -11.01
C LEU A 102 -0.30 18.28 -10.78
N ALA A 103 -0.36 17.47 -11.85
CA ALA A 103 -0.36 16.01 -11.75
C ALA A 103 0.91 15.49 -11.04
N GLY A 104 2.06 16.14 -11.28
CA GLY A 104 3.29 15.84 -10.54
C GLY A 104 3.18 16.10 -9.03
N PHE A 105 2.56 17.22 -8.63
CA PHE A 105 2.31 17.50 -7.21
C PHE A 105 1.30 16.52 -6.59
N GLN A 106 0.22 16.19 -7.30
CA GLN A 106 -0.77 15.21 -6.84
C GLN A 106 -0.14 13.83 -6.61
N TYR A 107 0.78 13.42 -7.48
CA TYR A 107 1.57 12.21 -7.30
C TYR A 107 2.40 12.26 -6.01
N VAL A 108 3.14 13.34 -5.78
CA VAL A 108 3.96 13.52 -4.56
C VAL A 108 3.08 13.51 -3.30
N ASP A 109 1.95 14.22 -3.32
CA ASP A 109 1.01 14.28 -2.20
C ASP A 109 0.46 12.90 -1.85
N LEU A 110 0.09 12.10 -2.86
CA LEU A 110 -0.39 10.75 -2.64
C LEU A 110 0.72 9.85 -2.08
N VAL A 111 1.93 9.90 -2.65
CA VAL A 111 3.07 9.13 -2.11
C VAL A 111 3.34 9.50 -0.65
N SER A 112 3.34 10.79 -0.31
CA SER A 112 3.57 11.24 1.07
C SER A 112 2.46 10.78 2.02
N THR A 113 1.21 10.75 1.56
CA THR A 113 0.05 10.36 2.37
C THR A 113 0.06 8.85 2.60
N ALA A 114 0.17 8.06 1.52
CA ALA A 114 0.15 6.61 1.55
C ALA A 114 1.39 5.96 2.21
N THR A 115 2.47 6.73 2.39
CA THR A 115 3.66 6.24 3.13
C THR A 115 3.76 6.80 4.55
N GLY A 116 2.83 7.68 4.94
CA GLY A 116 2.88 8.42 6.20
C GLY A 116 2.63 7.57 7.45
N ASP A 117 1.87 6.49 7.33
CA ASP A 117 1.60 5.54 8.42
C ASP A 117 2.63 4.40 8.51
N GLY A 118 3.59 4.36 7.58
CA GLY A 118 4.64 3.35 7.49
C GLY A 118 4.21 2.04 6.84
N THR A 119 2.97 1.94 6.34
CA THR A 119 2.46 0.75 5.65
C THR A 119 1.90 1.13 4.29
N LEU A 120 2.37 0.46 3.23
CA LEU A 120 1.85 0.70 1.89
C LEU A 120 0.91 -0.44 1.50
N THR A 121 -0.38 -0.15 1.39
CA THR A 121 -1.35 -1.12 0.90
C THR A 121 -1.28 -1.29 -0.61
N ARG A 122 -1.86 -2.38 -1.11
CA ARG A 122 -1.89 -2.66 -2.55
C ARG A 122 -2.72 -1.64 -3.33
N ASP A 123 -3.86 -1.23 -2.78
CA ASP A 123 -4.74 -0.26 -3.44
C ASP A 123 -4.05 1.11 -3.53
N GLU A 124 -3.33 1.51 -2.47
CA GLU A 124 -2.51 2.72 -2.50
C GLU A 124 -1.38 2.63 -3.53
N LEU A 125 -0.67 1.51 -3.59
CA LEU A 125 0.38 1.29 -4.57
C LEU A 125 -0.16 1.37 -6.02
N LEU A 126 -1.34 0.80 -6.29
CA LEU A 126 -1.99 0.89 -7.60
C LEU A 126 -2.45 2.32 -7.92
N ALA A 127 -3.00 3.04 -6.93
CA ALA A 127 -3.39 4.44 -7.08
C ALA A 127 -2.16 5.33 -7.38
N ILE A 128 -1.06 5.13 -6.66
CA ILE A 128 0.22 5.80 -6.90
C ILE A 128 0.72 5.49 -8.31
N ALA A 129 0.70 4.22 -8.72
CA ALA A 129 1.17 3.82 -10.03
C ALA A 129 0.33 4.42 -11.17
N GLN A 130 -0.99 4.48 -11.01
CA GLN A 130 -1.88 5.11 -11.98
C GLN A 130 -1.61 6.62 -12.11
N LEU A 131 -1.48 7.32 -10.98
CA LEU A 131 -1.11 8.73 -10.98
C LEU A 131 0.30 8.96 -11.53
N GLY A 132 1.25 8.08 -11.23
CA GLY A 132 2.60 8.11 -11.75
C GLY A 132 2.63 7.96 -13.27
N ALA A 133 1.84 7.04 -13.83
CA ALA A 133 1.68 6.87 -15.27
C ALA A 133 1.07 8.13 -15.93
N ASN A 134 0.03 8.71 -15.32
CA ASN A 134 -0.61 9.94 -15.79
C ASN A 134 0.37 11.13 -15.77
N ALA A 135 1.09 11.32 -14.67
CA ALA A 135 2.09 12.38 -14.50
C ALA A 135 3.29 12.21 -15.44
N GLN A 136 3.76 10.97 -15.63
CA GLN A 136 4.81 10.63 -16.58
C GLN A 136 4.39 10.96 -18.01
N ALA A 137 3.17 10.60 -18.41
CA ALA A 137 2.64 10.93 -19.73
C ALA A 137 2.51 12.44 -19.94
N GLY A 138 2.03 13.18 -18.93
CA GLY A 138 1.99 14.64 -18.95
C GLY A 138 3.39 15.25 -19.10
N ALA A 139 4.36 14.80 -18.31
CA ALA A 139 5.74 15.28 -18.42
C ALA A 139 6.32 15.02 -19.82
N GLN A 140 6.09 13.85 -20.39
CA GLN A 140 6.52 13.47 -21.74
C GLN A 140 5.84 14.32 -22.83
N ALA A 141 4.53 14.53 -22.74
CA ALA A 141 3.75 15.30 -23.70
C ALA A 141 4.23 16.75 -23.84
N PHE A 142 4.80 17.29 -22.76
CA PHE A 142 5.28 18.66 -22.72
C PHE A 142 6.80 18.76 -22.57
N VAL A 143 7.62 17.77 -22.91
CA VAL A 143 9.08 17.96 -22.87
C VAL A 143 9.52 19.15 -23.76
N GLY A 144 10.44 19.98 -23.27
CA GLY A 144 11.20 20.93 -24.10
C GLY A 144 10.56 22.29 -24.42
N LEU A 145 9.30 22.54 -24.06
CA LEU A 145 8.74 23.89 -24.12
C LEU A 145 9.07 24.68 -22.83
N PRO A 146 9.18 26.02 -22.88
CA PRO A 146 9.37 26.84 -21.69
C PRO A 146 8.06 27.01 -20.90
N MET A 147 8.14 27.10 -19.57
CA MET A 147 7.03 27.66 -18.78
C MET A 147 6.96 29.17 -19.02
N ALA A 148 5.75 29.72 -19.08
CA ALA A 148 5.57 31.16 -18.95
C ALA A 148 6.12 31.61 -17.58
N GLY A 149 7.09 32.53 -17.58
CA GLY A 149 7.72 33.04 -16.34
C GLY A 149 9.18 32.62 -16.10
N GLY A 150 9.82 31.90 -17.02
CA GLY A 150 11.28 31.69 -17.01
C GLY A 150 11.78 30.56 -16.10
N ALA A 151 10.90 29.86 -15.37
CA ALA A 151 11.24 28.63 -14.67
C ALA A 151 11.21 27.44 -15.65
N THR A 152 12.37 26.94 -16.06
CA THR A 152 12.44 25.72 -16.88
C THR A 152 12.44 24.50 -15.98
N VAL A 153 11.26 23.91 -15.75
CA VAL A 153 11.17 22.56 -15.18
C VAL A 153 11.71 21.58 -16.22
N ASP A 154 12.75 20.81 -15.86
CA ASP A 154 13.31 19.78 -16.74
C ASP A 154 12.42 18.53 -16.73
N LEU A 155 11.40 18.56 -17.58
CA LEU A 155 10.40 17.51 -17.73
C LEU A 155 10.99 16.18 -18.22
N THR A 156 12.22 16.18 -18.78
CA THR A 156 12.88 14.93 -19.19
C THR A 156 13.26 14.10 -17.97
N GLN A 157 13.84 14.74 -16.95
CA GLN A 157 14.24 14.08 -15.71
C GLN A 157 13.04 13.71 -14.84
N LEU A 158 11.98 14.51 -14.86
CA LEU A 158 10.76 14.23 -14.11
C LEU A 158 10.09 12.92 -14.55
N SER A 159 10.00 12.67 -15.86
CA SER A 159 9.37 11.45 -16.39
C SER A 159 10.00 10.18 -15.82
N SER A 160 11.33 10.12 -15.74
CA SER A 160 12.06 9.00 -15.17
C SER A 160 11.90 8.90 -13.65
N LYS A 161 11.75 10.03 -12.95
CA LYS A 161 11.60 10.06 -11.49
C LYS A 161 10.28 9.48 -11.01
N PHE A 162 9.17 9.69 -11.74
CA PHE A 162 7.89 9.05 -11.42
C PHE A 162 8.00 7.52 -11.45
N GLY A 163 8.59 6.98 -12.52
CA GLY A 163 8.82 5.55 -12.67
C GLY A 163 9.79 4.99 -11.61
N GLU A 164 10.87 5.72 -11.31
CA GLU A 164 11.83 5.32 -10.27
C GLU A 164 11.16 5.20 -8.89
N ILE A 165 10.42 6.22 -8.47
CA ILE A 165 9.74 6.23 -7.17
C ILE A 165 8.66 5.13 -7.11
N THR A 166 7.85 4.99 -8.16
CA THR A 166 6.81 3.95 -8.20
C THR A 166 7.41 2.55 -8.15
N GLY A 167 8.53 2.31 -8.86
CA GLY A 167 9.26 1.04 -8.80
C GLY A 167 9.87 0.78 -7.42
N GLN A 168 10.44 1.80 -6.77
CA GLN A 168 10.94 1.69 -5.40
C GLN A 168 9.83 1.29 -4.43
N LEU A 169 8.64 1.87 -4.55
CA LEU A 169 7.47 1.48 -3.75
C LEU A 169 7.03 0.04 -4.03
N ALA A 170 7.04 -0.39 -5.30
CA ALA A 170 6.74 -1.77 -5.68
C ALA A 170 7.69 -2.80 -5.03
N HIS A 171 8.96 -2.43 -4.87
CA HIS A 171 9.98 -3.23 -4.21
C HIS A 171 10.04 -3.03 -2.68
N GLY A 172 9.06 -2.34 -2.09
CA GLY A 172 9.02 -2.08 -0.64
C GLY A 172 10.09 -1.11 -0.12
N GLN A 173 10.77 -0.37 -1.01
CA GLN A 173 11.81 0.61 -0.67
C GLN A 173 11.20 1.96 -0.25
N VAL A 174 10.25 1.93 0.69
CA VAL A 174 9.47 3.10 1.11
C VAL A 174 10.34 4.29 1.53
N PRO A 175 11.38 4.13 2.38
CA PRO A 175 12.19 5.29 2.80
C PRO A 175 12.90 5.98 1.62
N GLN A 176 13.38 5.18 0.67
CA GLN A 176 14.06 5.70 -0.52
C GLN A 176 13.08 6.41 -1.45
N ALA A 177 11.91 5.81 -1.65
CA ALA A 177 10.84 6.38 -2.46
C ALA A 177 10.33 7.71 -1.90
N THR A 178 10.12 7.81 -0.59
CA THR A 178 9.68 9.04 0.08
C THR A 178 10.74 10.14 -0.03
N ALA A 179 12.02 9.82 0.16
CA ALA A 179 13.12 10.78 -0.02
C ALA A 179 13.20 11.28 -1.48
N ASN A 180 13.03 10.38 -2.44
CA ASN A 180 13.00 10.72 -3.85
C ASN A 180 11.76 11.54 -4.23
N ALA A 181 10.60 11.29 -3.62
CA ALA A 181 9.38 12.07 -3.81
C ALA A 181 9.54 13.51 -3.31
N GLN A 182 10.20 13.72 -2.18
CA GLN A 182 10.55 15.06 -1.69
C GLN A 182 11.54 15.76 -2.64
N GLY A 183 12.51 15.03 -3.17
CA GLY A 183 13.42 15.55 -4.19
C GLY A 183 12.68 15.95 -5.48
N LEU A 184 11.70 15.14 -5.88
CA LEU A 184 10.83 15.39 -7.02
C LEU A 184 9.98 16.66 -6.81
N GLU A 185 9.41 16.86 -5.62
CA GLU A 185 8.68 18.08 -5.26
C GLU A 185 9.55 19.33 -5.46
N ALA A 186 10.79 19.30 -4.98
CA ALA A 186 11.73 20.39 -5.15
C ALA A 186 12.06 20.67 -6.64
N MET A 187 12.08 19.63 -7.49
CA MET A 187 12.27 19.77 -8.93
C MET A 187 11.05 20.35 -9.65
N LEU A 188 9.84 20.08 -9.16
CA LEU A 188 8.60 20.66 -9.68
C LEU A 188 8.50 22.17 -9.39
N GLY A 189 9.22 22.65 -8.37
CA GLY A 189 9.33 24.07 -8.05
C GLY A 189 8.11 24.58 -7.29
N GLN A 190 7.61 25.77 -7.67
CA GLN A 190 6.49 26.37 -6.95
C GLN A 190 5.16 25.84 -7.46
N ARG A 191 4.32 25.37 -6.54
CA ARG A 191 2.98 24.85 -6.84
C ARG A 191 2.15 25.93 -7.56
N PRO A 192 1.55 25.63 -8.73
CA PRO A 192 0.69 26.58 -9.42
C PRO A 192 -0.49 27.03 -8.53
N ASP A 193 -0.76 28.34 -8.51
CA ASP A 193 -1.87 28.91 -7.74
C ASP A 193 -3.17 28.76 -8.53
N VAL A 194 -3.98 27.75 -8.18
CA VAL A 194 -5.23 27.41 -8.88
C VAL A 194 -6.42 28.32 -8.51
N ALA A 195 -6.21 29.38 -7.73
CA ALA A 195 -7.27 30.26 -7.24
C ALA A 195 -7.88 31.22 -8.28
N ALA A 196 -7.34 31.33 -9.50
CA ALA A 196 -7.78 32.32 -10.51
C ALA A 196 -8.67 31.76 -11.63
N GLY A 197 -9.29 30.59 -11.44
CA GLY A 197 -10.12 29.98 -12.47
C GLY A 197 -11.03 28.89 -11.93
N ALA A 198 -12.03 29.26 -11.15
CA ALA A 198 -13.17 28.39 -10.83
C ALA A 198 -14.05 28.19 -12.08
N GLY A 199 -13.47 27.60 -13.13
CA GLY A 199 -14.16 26.93 -14.20
C GLY A 199 -13.80 25.47 -14.03
N ASN A 200 -14.77 24.67 -13.60
CA ASN A 200 -14.80 23.22 -13.61
C ASN A 200 -13.74 22.62 -14.56
N LEU A 201 -12.58 22.22 -14.03
CA LEU A 201 -11.55 21.50 -14.78
C LEU A 201 -12.21 20.21 -15.32
N PRO A 202 -12.30 19.99 -16.64
CA PRO A 202 -12.62 18.67 -17.14
C PRO A 202 -11.40 17.80 -16.85
N GLY A 203 -11.51 16.91 -15.86
CA GLY A 203 -10.37 16.07 -15.44
C GLY A 203 -9.71 16.48 -14.13
N GLY A 204 -10.46 17.08 -13.19
CA GLY A 204 -10.12 16.88 -11.78
C GLY A 204 -9.97 15.39 -11.56
N ILE A 205 -8.73 14.92 -11.42
CA ILE A 205 -8.45 13.53 -11.05
C ILE A 205 -9.13 13.39 -9.70
N ASP A 206 -10.23 12.63 -9.65
CA ASP A 206 -10.81 12.20 -8.37
C ASP A 206 -9.68 11.49 -7.65
N LEU A 207 -9.04 12.17 -6.69
CA LEU A 207 -8.18 11.48 -5.75
C LEU A 207 -9.08 10.48 -5.05
N PRO A 208 -8.79 9.17 -5.11
CA PRO A 208 -9.50 8.22 -4.28
C PRO A 208 -9.33 8.68 -2.83
N ASP A 209 -10.43 8.93 -2.15
CA ASP A 209 -10.43 9.20 -0.72
C ASP A 209 -9.91 7.92 -0.02
N PRO A 210 -8.72 7.94 0.62
CA PRO A 210 -8.19 6.75 1.27
C PRO A 210 -9.07 6.28 2.45
N GLY A 211 -10.04 7.09 2.89
CA GLY A 211 -10.99 6.74 3.94
C GLY A 211 -12.21 5.91 3.50
N SER A 212 -12.40 5.63 2.21
CA SER A 212 -13.63 4.95 1.72
C SER A 212 -13.38 3.84 0.71
N VAL A 213 -12.54 2.86 1.05
CA VAL A 213 -12.59 1.51 0.46
C VAL A 213 -13.36 0.58 1.40
N SER A 214 -14.67 0.82 1.52
CA SER A 214 -15.60 -0.21 1.97
C SER A 214 -16.42 -0.66 0.77
N GLY A 215 -16.27 -1.94 0.41
CA GLY A 215 -16.82 -2.51 -0.81
C GLY A 215 -18.34 -2.34 -0.94
N GLY A 216 -18.79 -2.10 -2.17
CA GLY A 216 -20.21 -2.11 -2.49
C GLY A 216 -20.54 -1.33 -3.76
N ALA A 217 -20.58 -2.05 -4.89
CA ALA A 217 -21.29 -1.74 -6.14
C ALA A 217 -21.88 -0.32 -6.29
N ASN A 218 -21.27 0.52 -7.11
CA ASN A 218 -21.91 1.77 -7.55
C ASN A 218 -22.75 1.52 -8.81
N LEU A 219 -24.07 1.58 -8.63
CA LEU A 219 -25.09 1.61 -9.68
C LEU A 219 -24.92 2.89 -10.54
N PRO A 220 -25.24 2.85 -11.85
CA PRO A 220 -25.09 4.01 -12.72
C PRO A 220 -26.02 5.15 -12.31
N SER A 221 -25.43 6.32 -12.06
CA SER A 221 -26.10 7.58 -11.75
C SER A 221 -26.79 8.15 -13.00
N GLY A 222 -28.08 7.86 -13.14
CA GLY A 222 -28.90 8.36 -14.24
C GLY A 222 -30.38 8.31 -13.92
N GLY A 223 -30.84 9.11 -12.94
CA GLY A 223 -32.25 9.24 -12.62
C GLY A 223 -32.54 10.51 -11.83
N ASN A 224 -33.11 11.51 -12.50
CA ASN A 224 -33.65 12.73 -11.90
C ASN A 224 -34.53 12.42 -10.68
N LEU A 225 -34.18 12.97 -9.52
CA LEU A 225 -35.11 13.14 -8.41
C LEU A 225 -35.94 14.41 -8.65
N PRO A 226 -37.28 14.33 -8.75
CA PRO A 226 -38.10 15.52 -8.79
C PRO A 226 -38.14 16.16 -7.41
N THR A 227 -37.82 17.45 -7.40
CA THR A 227 -37.98 18.40 -6.29
C THR A 227 -39.43 18.49 -5.82
N GLY A 228 -39.62 18.52 -4.50
CA GLY A 228 -40.73 19.22 -3.84
C GLY A 228 -42.08 18.50 -3.77
N GLY A 229 -42.41 17.97 -2.59
CA GLY A 229 -43.77 17.54 -2.24
C GLY A 229 -43.98 17.58 -0.73
N ASN A 230 -44.81 18.52 -0.28
CA ASN A 230 -45.24 18.78 1.10
C ASN A 230 -45.54 17.52 1.94
N LEU A 231 -45.05 17.51 3.19
CA LEU A 231 -45.63 16.72 4.28
C LEU A 231 -46.95 17.36 4.72
N PRO A 232 -48.11 16.68 4.69
CA PRO A 232 -49.25 17.07 5.49
C PRO A 232 -49.10 16.51 6.91
N GLY A 233 -49.46 17.37 7.87
CA GLY A 233 -49.26 17.17 9.29
C GLY A 233 -50.10 16.05 9.94
N GLY A 234 -49.81 15.88 11.23
CA GLY A 234 -50.28 14.80 12.07
C GLY A 234 -51.79 14.63 12.16
N GLY A 235 -52.18 13.37 12.37
CA GLY A 235 -53.52 12.93 12.70
C GLY A 235 -53.49 12.02 13.93
N ASN A 236 -54.32 12.38 14.90
CA ASN A 236 -54.51 11.78 16.22
C ASN A 236 -54.80 10.26 16.24
N LEU A 237 -54.37 9.61 17.34
CA LEU A 237 -54.95 8.38 17.90
C LEU A 237 -56.42 8.58 18.27
N PRO A 238 -57.27 7.56 18.08
CA PRO A 238 -57.84 6.82 19.23
C PRO A 238 -57.93 5.31 18.90
N GLY A 239 -57.78 4.31 19.79
CA GLY A 239 -58.23 4.15 21.17
C GLY A 239 -58.94 2.79 21.28
N ARG A 240 -58.56 1.96 22.28
CA ARG A 240 -59.27 0.82 22.93
C ARG A 240 -59.75 -0.37 22.06
N ARG A 241 -59.27 -1.60 22.31
CA ARG A 241 -59.71 -2.62 23.33
C ARG A 241 -61.11 -3.22 23.07
N PRO A 242 -61.42 -4.48 23.45
CA PRO A 242 -60.89 -5.28 24.56
C PRO A 242 -59.81 -6.29 24.19
#